data_AF-A0A7X6P1P5-F1
#
_entry.id   AF-A0A7X6P1P5-F1
#
_cell.length_a   1.000
_cell.length_b   1.000
_cell.length_c   1.000
_cell.angle_alpha   90.00
_cell.angle_beta   90.00
_cell.angle_gamma   90.00
#
_symmetry.space_group_name_H-M   'P 1'
#
loop_
_entity.id
_entity.type
_entity.pdbx_description
1 polymer ?
#
loop_
_entity_poly.entity_id
_entity_poly.type
_entity_poly.pdbx_seq_one_letter_code
_entity_poly.pdbx_strand_id
1 'polypeptide(L)'
;PYWWVDGGAAVMGILLAATAAGLGSLFFGQFGHEAALAERFEIPGDRRALGTIALGWPEADRASQSAGRRRPSIEEIVHLGGW
;
A
#
# COMPACT_ATOMS: atom_id res chain seq x y z
N PRO A 1 12.01 1.61 -13.62
CA PRO A 1 12.87 2.54 -12.84
C PRO A 1 12.81 2.15 -11.36
N TYR A 2 13.93 2.21 -10.62
CA TYR A 2 14.00 1.69 -9.24
C TYR A 2 13.16 2.45 -8.22
N TRP A 3 12.75 3.68 -8.52
CA TRP A 3 11.95 4.50 -7.61
C TRP A 3 10.63 3.86 -7.18
N TRP A 4 10.06 2.91 -7.97
CA TRP A 4 8.88 2.14 -7.54
C TRP A 4 9.18 1.25 -6.32
N VAL A 5 10.40 0.70 -6.23
CA VAL A 5 10.86 -0.10 -5.09
C VAL A 5 11.04 0.78 -3.87
N ASP A 6 11.74 1.92 -4.03
CA ASP A 6 11.94 2.89 -2.95
C ASP A 6 10.60 3.43 -2.43
N GLY A 7 9.69 3.74 -3.36
CA GLY A 7 8.33 4.14 -3.06
C GLY A 7 7.54 3.09 -2.29
N GLY A 8 7.65 1.82 -2.69
CA GLY A 8 7.03 0.71 -1.97
C GLY A 8 7.58 0.55 -0.54
N ALA A 9 8.89 0.69 -0.36
CA ALA A 9 9.53 0.68 0.96
C ALA A 9 9.04 1.84 1.84
N ALA A 10 8.92 3.04 1.27
CA ALA A 10 8.38 4.21 1.95
C ALA A 10 6.91 4.01 2.38
N VAL A 11 6.06 3.47 1.49
CA VAL A 11 4.67 3.12 1.79
C VAL A 11 4.61 2.13 2.95
N MET A 12 5.39 1.04 2.91
CA MET A 12 5.46 0.07 4.01
C MET A 12 5.87 0.73 5.33
N GLY A 13 6.88 1.61 5.31
CA GLY A 13 7.30 2.37 6.48
C GLY A 13 6.18 3.22 7.09
N ILE A 14 5.42 3.92 6.25
CA ILE A 14 4.25 4.73 6.70
C ILE A 14 3.20 3.83 7.36
N LEU A 15 2.87 2.68 6.77
CA LEU A 15 1.86 1.76 7.32
C LEU A 15 2.29 1.20 8.68
N LEU A 16 3.56 0.81 8.82
CA LEU A 16 4.12 0.33 10.09
C LEU A 16 4.13 1.43 11.15
N ALA A 17 4.48 2.66 10.78
CA ALA A 17 4.46 3.81 11.69
C ALA A 17 3.02 4.14 12.15
N ALA A 18 2.04 4.08 11.25
CA ALA A 18 0.63 4.27 11.59
C ALA A 18 0.17 3.23 12.63
N THR A 19 0.48 1.94 12.40
CA THR A 19 0.18 0.88 13.37
C THR A 19 0.85 1.12 14.72
N ALA A 20 2.14 1.51 14.73
CA ALA A 20 2.85 1.81 15.96
C ALA A 20 2.26 3.02 16.73
N ALA A 21 1.66 3.98 16.02
CA ALA A 21 0.97 5.12 16.60
C ALA A 21 -0.49 4.81 17.02
N GLY A 22 -0.96 3.56 16.86
CA GLY A 22 -2.34 3.17 17.18
C GLY A 22 -3.38 3.59 16.13
N LEU A 23 -2.95 3.99 14.94
CA LEU A 23 -3.83 4.33 13.83
C LEU A 23 -4.19 3.09 13.01
N GLY A 24 -5.42 3.05 12.50
CA GLY A 24 -5.79 2.20 11.39
C GLY A 24 -5.24 2.77 10.08
N SER A 25 -4.82 1.89 9.17
CA SER A 25 -4.33 2.29 7.85
C SER A 25 -4.80 1.35 6.73
N LEU A 26 -5.00 1.91 5.54
CA LEU A 26 -5.38 1.18 4.32
C LEU A 26 -4.62 1.74 3.12
N PHE A 27 -3.87 0.89 2.42
CA PHE A 27 -3.25 1.20 1.13
C PHE A 27 -4.09 0.65 -0.03
N PHE A 28 -4.37 1.48 -1.04
CA PHE A 28 -5.14 1.11 -2.22
C PHE A 28 -4.75 1.95 -3.44
N GLY A 29 -4.99 1.44 -4.65
CA GLY A 29 -4.67 2.18 -5.88
C GLY A 29 -5.61 3.36 -6.14
N GLN A 30 -5.16 4.35 -6.90
CA GLN A 30 -6.04 5.38 -7.45
C GLN A 30 -6.93 4.87 -8.60
N PHE A 31 -6.56 3.72 -9.20
CA PHE A 31 -7.24 3.15 -10.36
C PHE A 31 -7.38 4.20 -11.49
N GLY A 32 -8.58 4.40 -12.04
CA GLY A 32 -8.83 5.37 -13.11
C GLY A 32 -8.80 6.84 -12.67
N HIS A 33 -8.47 7.15 -11.42
CA HIS A 33 -8.56 8.51 -10.86
C HIS A 33 -7.21 9.24 -10.76
N GLU A 34 -6.08 8.63 -11.18
CA GLU A 34 -4.75 9.24 -11.06
C GLU A 34 -4.67 10.63 -11.73
N ALA A 35 -5.23 10.78 -12.94
CA ALA A 35 -5.21 12.04 -13.68
C ALA A 35 -6.04 13.15 -12.99
N ALA A 36 -7.23 12.83 -12.51
CA ALA A 36 -8.09 13.79 -11.81
C ALA A 36 -7.47 14.26 -10.49
N LEU A 37 -6.77 13.36 -9.77
CA LEU A 37 -6.01 13.72 -8.58
C LEU A 37 -4.81 14.61 -8.93
N ALA A 38 -4.07 14.28 -9.99
CA ALA A 38 -2.94 15.08 -10.45
C ALA A 38 -3.36 16.51 -10.82
N GLU A 39 -4.47 16.66 -11.56
CA GLU A 39 -5.04 17.97 -11.89
C GLU A 39 -5.46 18.72 -10.61
N ARG A 40 -6.22 18.05 -9.72
CA ARG A 40 -6.75 18.68 -8.51
C ARG A 40 -5.66 19.18 -7.56
N PHE A 41 -4.55 18.47 -7.45
CA PHE A 41 -3.44 18.79 -6.55
C PHE A 41 -2.24 19.40 -7.27
N GLU A 42 -2.42 19.81 -8.54
CA GLU A 42 -1.38 20.48 -9.34
C GLU A 42 -0.06 19.68 -9.38
N ILE A 43 -0.17 18.35 -9.45
CA ILE A 43 0.99 17.45 -9.49
C ILE A 43 1.67 17.59 -10.85
N PRO A 44 2.98 17.85 -10.90
CA PRO A 44 3.71 17.90 -12.16
C PRO A 44 3.61 16.62 -12.99
N GLY A 45 3.53 16.75 -14.32
CA GLY A 45 3.25 15.64 -15.24
C GLY A 45 4.34 14.56 -15.38
N ASP A 46 5.51 14.78 -14.76
CA ASP A 46 6.60 13.80 -14.68
C ASP A 46 6.52 12.89 -13.45
N ARG A 47 5.55 13.13 -12.56
CA ARG A 47 5.32 12.33 -11.35
C ARG A 47 4.25 11.29 -11.57
N ARG A 48 4.35 10.21 -10.80
CA ARG A 48 3.43 9.07 -10.82
C ARG A 48 3.05 8.72 -9.39
N ALA A 49 1.79 8.39 -9.17
CA ALA A 49 1.32 7.97 -7.86
C ALA A 49 1.67 6.50 -7.59
N LEU A 50 2.10 6.20 -6.37
CA LEU A 50 2.30 4.81 -5.90
C LEU A 50 0.97 4.14 -5.52
N GLY A 51 0.10 4.91 -4.89
CA GLY A 51 -1.16 4.48 -4.31
C GLY A 51 -1.60 5.49 -3.25
N THR A 52 -2.74 5.25 -2.63
CA THR A 52 -3.38 6.12 -1.64
C THR A 52 -3.33 5.42 -0.29
N ILE A 53 -2.97 6.16 0.76
CA ILE A 53 -3.01 5.69 2.14
C ILE A 53 -4.12 6.45 2.85
N ALA A 54 -5.15 5.74 3.31
CA ALA A 54 -6.12 6.27 4.27
C ALA A 54 -5.63 6.00 5.69
N LEU A 55 -5.76 6.98 6.58
CA LEU A 55 -5.36 6.92 7.98
C LEU A 55 -6.51 7.41 8.87
N GLY A 56 -6.62 6.86 10.08
CA GLY A 56 -7.59 7.33 11.07
C GLY A 56 -7.53 6.55 12.37
N TRP A 57 -8.28 7.01 13.37
CA TRP A 57 -8.47 6.26 14.61
C TRP A 57 -9.38 5.06 14.32
N PRO A 58 -8.95 3.84 14.67
CA PRO A 58 -9.72 2.64 14.34
C PRO A 58 -10.95 2.54 15.25
N GLU A 59 -12.07 2.14 14.65
CA GLU A 59 -13.23 1.59 15.36
C GLU A 59 -13.02 0.09 15.63
N ALA A 60 -14.00 -0.57 16.24
CA ALA A 60 -13.97 -2.01 16.41
C ALA A 60 -13.78 -2.76 15.08
N ASP A 61 -12.88 -3.74 15.07
CA ASP A 61 -12.53 -4.49 13.87
C ASP A 61 -13.73 -5.26 13.30
N ARG A 62 -13.81 -5.27 11.97
CA ARG A 62 -14.74 -6.11 11.19
C ARG A 62 -13.95 -7.00 10.25
N ALA A 63 -14.41 -8.24 10.09
CA ALA A 63 -13.80 -9.15 9.11
C ALA A 63 -13.89 -8.56 7.70
N SER A 64 -12.75 -8.45 7.01
CA SER A 64 -12.73 -8.09 5.60
C SER A 64 -13.16 -9.26 4.73
N GLN A 65 -13.57 -9.00 3.48
CA GLN A 65 -13.90 -10.06 2.51
C GLN A 65 -12.72 -11.01 2.26
N SER A 66 -11.49 -10.51 2.43
CA SER A 66 -10.26 -11.28 2.29
C SER A 66 -9.78 -11.93 3.59
N ALA A 67 -10.51 -11.83 4.71
CA ALA A 67 -10.07 -12.38 5.99
C ALA A 67 -9.83 -13.90 5.94
N GLY A 68 -10.55 -14.62 5.07
CA GLY A 68 -10.34 -16.05 4.83
C GLY A 68 -9.23 -16.39 3.83
N ARG A 69 -8.59 -15.41 3.19
CA ARG A 69 -7.55 -15.67 2.19
C ARG A 69 -6.27 -16.11 2.88
N ARG A 70 -5.82 -17.34 2.59
CA ARG A 70 -4.56 -17.88 3.11
C ARG A 70 -3.38 -17.03 2.64
N ARG A 71 -2.42 -16.76 3.53
CA ARG A 71 -1.09 -16.30 3.14
C ARG A 71 -0.29 -17.49 2.60
N PRO A 72 0.43 -17.36 1.46
CA PRO A 72 1.34 -18.41 1.02
C PRO A 72 2.33 -18.80 2.11
N SER A 73 2.69 -20.07 2.19
CA SER A 73 3.75 -20.54 3.08
C SER A 73 5.11 -20.06 2.57
N ILE A 74 6.14 -20.13 3.42
CA ILE A 74 7.49 -19.69 3.05
C ILE A 74 8.02 -20.55 1.89
N GLU A 75 7.73 -21.85 1.91
CA GLU A 75 8.16 -22.81 0.90
C GLU A 75 7.51 -22.54 -0.47
N GLU A 76 6.37 -21.87 -0.51
CA GLU A 76 5.70 -21.48 -1.75
C GLU A 76 6.32 -20.22 -2.40
N ILE A 77 7.14 -19.45 -1.66
CA ILE A 77 7.65 -18.14 -2.11
C ILE A 77 9.19 -18.00 -2.02
N VAL A 78 9.88 -18.92 -1.35
CA VAL A 78 11.35 -18.92 -1.22
C VAL A 78 11.91 -20.11 -1.97
N HIS A 79 12.79 -19.83 -2.92
CA HIS A 79 13.43 -20.82 -3.79
C HIS A 79 14.95 -20.78 -3.59
N LEU A 80 15.58 -21.95 -3.46
CA LEU A 80 17.03 -22.09 -3.24
C LEU A 80 17.66 -22.80 -4.44
N GLY A 81 18.61 -22.15 -5.10
CA GLY A 81 19.38 -22.74 -6.22
C GLY A 81 18.68 -22.72 -7.59
N GLY A 82 17.43 -22.28 -7.65
CA GLY A 82 16.66 -22.10 -8.88
C GLY A 82 15.38 -21.30 -8.60
N TRP A 83 14.65 -20.94 -9.66
CA TRP A 83 13.24 -20.60 -9.55
C TRP A 83 12.44 -21.90 -9.44
#